data_AF-A0A090TX85-F1
#
_entry.id   AF-A0A090TX85-F1
#
_cell.length_a   1.000
_cell.length_b   1.000
_cell.length_c   1.000
_cell.angle_alpha   90.00
_cell.angle_beta   90.00
_cell.angle_gamma   90.00
#
_symmetry.space_group_name_H-M   'P 1'
#
loop_
_entity.id
_entity.type
_entity.pdbx_description
1 polymer ?
#
loop_
_entity_poly.entity_id
_entity_poly.type
_entity_poly.pdbx_seq_one_letter_code
_entity_poly.pdbx_strand_id
1 'polypeptide(L)'
;MSTISLASLVQVSGTLIVDAQGKLTVLPEGTAPRPGDVVIDILQDAEVGDELSIELIQADGQGQEITIEDADAEAIIAAIEQGDDPTENEEQATAAGEDSGSSPIAIGSIARAGAQTIAATSFDTSGLQAQGLTSTQSLTLLEFLANSDPTITSEELVGFAIEAGSNQDGSDFEGVSSLSGQLTAADLEFPSESLVWNLLSQPDNLDDYGTFTFQPDGQWTFVLNNDSSLVQALNVEDVVP
;
A
#
# COMPACT_ATOMS: atom_id res chain seq x y z
N MET A 1 13.35 -22.46 -1.26
CA MET A 1 13.56 -21.72 -2.53
C MET A 1 14.50 -20.58 -2.20
N SER A 2 15.76 -20.63 -2.67
CA SER A 2 16.75 -19.57 -2.50
C SER A 2 17.07 -19.05 -3.89
N THR A 3 16.62 -17.85 -4.21
CA THR A 3 16.85 -17.19 -5.51
C THR A 3 18.21 -16.50 -5.47
N ILE A 4 19.15 -16.92 -6.32
CA ILE A 4 20.42 -16.20 -6.52
C ILE A 4 20.13 -15.05 -7.47
N SER A 5 20.44 -13.81 -7.07
CA SER A 5 20.33 -12.62 -7.92
C SER A 5 21.56 -12.52 -8.82
N LEU A 6 21.35 -12.31 -10.13
CA LEU A 6 22.44 -12.10 -11.11
C LEU A 6 23.37 -10.93 -10.73
N ALA A 7 22.88 -9.95 -9.96
CA ALA A 7 23.69 -8.83 -9.48
C ALA A 7 24.75 -9.22 -8.43
N SER A 8 24.66 -10.43 -7.86
CA SER A 8 25.67 -10.94 -6.92
C SER A 8 26.78 -11.77 -7.57
N LEU A 9 26.76 -11.94 -8.90
CA LEU A 9 27.76 -12.75 -9.64
C LEU A 9 29.05 -11.98 -10.03
N VAL A 10 29.18 -10.71 -9.67
CA VAL A 10 30.30 -9.83 -10.08
C VAL A 10 31.68 -10.28 -9.55
N GLN A 11 31.77 -11.32 -8.71
CA GLN A 11 33.04 -11.92 -8.28
C GLN A 11 33.00 -13.46 -8.21
N VAL A 12 32.37 -14.11 -9.19
CA VAL A 12 32.40 -15.56 -9.26
C VAL A 12 33.66 -16.02 -10.01
N SER A 13 34.70 -16.41 -9.26
CA SER A 13 35.81 -17.20 -9.79
C SER A 13 35.37 -18.67 -9.92
N GLY A 14 34.87 -19.05 -11.08
CA GLY A 14 34.36 -20.40 -11.36
C GLY A 14 33.49 -20.48 -12.61
N THR A 15 33.21 -21.69 -13.10
CA THR A 15 32.36 -21.91 -14.27
C THR A 15 30.89 -21.87 -13.86
N LEU A 16 30.09 -21.02 -14.50
CA LEU A 16 28.65 -20.96 -14.26
C LEU A 16 27.96 -22.12 -14.99
N ILE A 17 27.14 -22.89 -14.26
CA ILE A 17 26.37 -23.99 -14.84
C ILE A 17 24.90 -23.93 -14.44
N VAL A 18 24.05 -24.50 -15.29
CA VAL A 18 22.72 -24.99 -14.91
C VAL A 18 22.82 -26.51 -14.81
N ASP A 19 22.59 -27.08 -13.63
CA ASP A 19 22.65 -28.53 -13.46
C ASP A 19 21.46 -29.25 -14.16
N ALA A 20 21.56 -30.57 -14.31
CA ALA A 20 20.50 -31.39 -14.90
C ALA A 20 19.13 -31.31 -14.17
N GLN A 21 19.08 -30.73 -12.97
CA GLN A 21 17.85 -30.48 -12.22
C GLN A 21 17.30 -29.06 -12.43
N GLY A 22 17.91 -28.25 -13.30
CA GLY A 22 17.50 -26.89 -13.64
C GLY A 22 17.94 -25.84 -12.61
N LYS A 23 18.88 -26.17 -11.72
CA LYS A 23 19.38 -25.26 -10.70
C LYS A 23 20.68 -24.60 -11.15
N LEU A 24 20.67 -23.27 -11.17
CA LEU A 24 21.86 -22.46 -11.39
C LEU A 24 22.86 -22.64 -10.25
N THR A 25 24.08 -23.07 -10.56
CA THR A 25 25.15 -23.31 -9.60
C THR A 25 26.49 -22.89 -10.19
N VAL A 26 27.42 -22.44 -9.34
CA VAL A 26 28.81 -22.17 -9.74
C VAL A 26 29.66 -23.39 -9.43
N LEU A 27 30.38 -23.89 -10.42
CA LEU A 27 31.42 -24.89 -10.21
C LEU A 27 32.74 -24.22 -9.78
N PRO A 28 33.42 -24.74 -8.75
CA PRO A 28 34.76 -24.29 -8.40
C PRO A 28 35.73 -24.51 -9.57
N GLU A 29 36.69 -23.59 -9.75
CA GLU A 29 37.72 -23.68 -10.78
C GLU A 29 38.42 -25.06 -10.76
N GLY A 30 38.53 -25.68 -11.94
CA GLY A 30 39.15 -27.00 -12.12
C GLY A 30 38.21 -28.19 -11.92
N THR A 31 36.92 -27.97 -11.62
CA THR A 31 35.91 -29.04 -11.58
C THR A 31 35.29 -29.22 -12.96
N ALA A 32 35.36 -30.44 -13.52
CA ALA A 32 34.70 -30.74 -14.79
C ALA A 32 33.17 -30.81 -14.61
N PRO A 33 32.37 -30.21 -15.50
CA PRO A 33 30.92 -30.32 -15.49
C PRO A 33 30.49 -31.77 -15.79
N ARG A 34 29.32 -32.15 -15.26
CA ARG A 34 28.79 -33.50 -15.48
C ARG A 34 27.96 -33.53 -16.76
N PRO A 35 27.80 -34.71 -17.39
CA PRO A 35 26.82 -34.87 -18.45
C PRO A 35 25.42 -34.39 -18.04
N GLY A 36 24.81 -33.56 -18.90
CA GLY A 36 23.53 -32.90 -18.68
C GLY A 36 23.62 -31.51 -18.03
N ASP A 37 24.79 -31.08 -17.58
CA ASP A 37 24.98 -29.70 -17.13
C ASP A 37 25.11 -28.77 -18.36
N VAL A 38 24.48 -27.59 -18.31
CA VAL A 38 24.63 -26.52 -19.31
C VAL A 38 25.64 -25.52 -18.79
N VAL A 39 26.77 -25.39 -19.48
CA VAL A 39 27.85 -24.45 -19.16
C VAL A 39 27.58 -23.13 -19.86
N ILE A 40 27.72 -22.05 -19.11
CA ILE A 40 27.60 -20.68 -19.61
C ILE A 40 28.98 -20.07 -19.43
N ASP A 41 29.73 -19.94 -20.52
CA ASP A 41 31.04 -19.29 -20.47
C ASP A 41 30.84 -17.78 -20.57
N ILE A 42 31.24 -17.08 -19.52
CA ILE A 42 31.18 -15.63 -19.48
C ILE A 42 32.58 -15.18 -19.84
N LEU A 43 32.76 -14.77 -21.09
CA LEU A 43 34.00 -14.17 -21.54
C LEU A 43 34.33 -13.02 -20.57
N GLN A 44 35.47 -13.12 -19.88
CA GLN A 44 35.94 -12.06 -19.00
C GLN A 44 36.09 -10.80 -19.85
N ASP A 45 35.53 -9.68 -19.38
CA ASP A 45 35.37 -8.39 -20.09
C ASP A 45 34.26 -8.31 -21.17
N ALA A 46 33.30 -9.24 -21.20
CA ALA A 46 32.11 -9.09 -22.04
C ALA A 46 31.25 -7.87 -21.60
N GLU A 47 31.06 -6.90 -22.50
CA GLU A 47 30.06 -5.85 -22.32
C GLU A 47 28.65 -6.45 -22.44
N VAL A 48 27.64 -5.79 -21.84
CA VAL A 48 26.24 -6.22 -21.97
C VAL A 48 25.85 -6.16 -23.45
N GLY A 49 25.79 -7.31 -24.11
CA GLY A 49 25.53 -7.42 -25.54
C GLY A 49 26.52 -8.30 -26.32
N ASP A 50 27.64 -8.71 -25.70
CA ASP A 50 28.54 -9.71 -26.29
C ASP A 50 27.91 -11.11 -26.27
N GLU A 51 28.22 -11.93 -27.29
CA GLU A 51 27.70 -13.28 -27.45
C GLU A 51 28.09 -14.17 -26.26
N LEU A 52 27.09 -14.70 -25.56
CA LEU A 52 27.28 -15.74 -24.56
C LEU A 52 27.48 -17.07 -25.29
N SER A 53 28.60 -17.75 -25.05
CA SER A 53 28.75 -19.13 -25.49
C SER A 53 28.08 -20.07 -24.49
N ILE A 54 27.11 -20.84 -24.96
CA ILE A 54 26.37 -21.82 -24.17
C ILE A 54 26.72 -23.20 -24.69
N GLU A 55 27.16 -24.08 -23.78
CA GLU A 55 27.59 -25.43 -24.13
C GLU A 55 26.83 -26.47 -23.29
N LEU A 56 26.15 -27.42 -23.93
CA LEU A 56 25.55 -28.56 -23.24
C LEU A 56 26.54 -29.71 -23.15
N ILE A 57 26.82 -30.20 -21.93
CA ILE A 57 27.70 -31.36 -21.75
C ILE A 57 26.94 -32.65 -22.05
N GLN A 58 27.35 -33.36 -23.09
CA GLN A 58 26.72 -34.60 -23.53
C GLN A 58 27.14 -35.80 -22.66
N ALA A 59 26.45 -36.94 -22.86
CA ALA A 59 26.67 -38.19 -22.13
C ALA A 59 28.10 -38.77 -22.26
N ASP A 60 28.83 -38.37 -23.31
CA ASP A 60 30.22 -38.74 -23.58
C ASP A 60 31.25 -37.78 -22.93
N GLY A 61 30.78 -36.74 -22.23
CA GLY A 61 31.60 -35.74 -21.58
C GLY A 61 32.21 -34.72 -22.54
N GLN A 62 31.82 -34.71 -23.81
CA GLN A 62 32.11 -33.62 -24.74
C GLN A 62 31.01 -32.57 -24.62
N GLY A 63 31.36 -31.29 -24.75
CA GLY A 63 30.36 -30.25 -24.81
C GLY A 63 29.92 -29.96 -26.24
N GLN A 64 28.66 -29.57 -26.38
CA GLN A 64 28.02 -29.17 -27.62
C GLN A 64 27.64 -27.70 -27.52
N GLU A 65 28.26 -26.88 -28.37
CA GLU A 65 27.89 -25.48 -28.51
C GLU A 65 26.44 -25.36 -29.01
N ILE A 66 25.65 -24.53 -28.32
CA ILE A 66 24.28 -24.20 -28.69
C ILE A 66 24.35 -22.91 -29.50
N THR A 67 24.51 -23.04 -30.81
CA THR A 67 24.40 -21.90 -31.74
C THR A 67 22.92 -21.70 -32.10
N ILE A 68 22.41 -20.48 -31.92
CA ILE A 68 21.04 -20.11 -32.32
C ILE A 68 21.05 -19.83 -33.84
N GLU A 69 21.13 -20.87 -34.66
CA GLU A 69 21.09 -20.78 -36.14
C GLU A 69 19.78 -21.34 -36.73
N ASP A 70 18.64 -21.15 -36.04
CA ASP A 70 17.35 -21.61 -36.57
C ASP A 70 16.83 -20.64 -37.64
N ALA A 71 17.12 -20.96 -38.91
CA ALA A 71 16.52 -20.30 -40.08
C ALA A 71 14.97 -20.32 -40.04
N ASP A 72 14.38 -21.29 -39.32
CA ASP A 72 12.93 -21.39 -39.09
C ASP A 72 12.42 -20.29 -38.12
N ALA A 73 13.24 -19.86 -37.16
CA ALA A 73 12.88 -18.79 -36.24
C ALA A 73 12.88 -17.42 -36.95
N GLU A 74 13.80 -17.17 -37.88
CA GLU A 74 13.81 -15.95 -38.69
C GLU A 74 12.55 -15.83 -39.56
N ALA A 75 12.05 -16.94 -40.11
CA ALA A 75 10.82 -16.96 -40.88
C ALA A 75 9.58 -16.63 -40.02
N ILE A 76 9.52 -17.16 -38.78
CA ILE A 76 8.45 -16.85 -37.82
C ILE A 76 8.51 -15.38 -37.39
N ILE A 77 9.71 -14.86 -37.12
CA ILE A 77 9.92 -13.45 -36.73
C ILE A 77 9.50 -12.51 -37.88
N ALA A 78 9.89 -12.82 -39.12
CA ALA A 78 9.50 -12.02 -40.29
C ALA A 78 7.99 -12.01 -40.56
N ALA A 79 7.29 -13.13 -40.30
CA ALA A 79 5.83 -13.21 -40.39
C ALA A 79 5.15 -12.32 -39.33
N ILE A 80 5.63 -12.36 -38.08
CA ILE A 80 5.14 -11.52 -36.99
C ILE A 80 5.38 -10.03 -37.29
N GLU A 81 6.53 -9.65 -37.84
CA GLU A 81 6.84 -8.25 -38.21
C GLU A 81 5.94 -7.72 -39.34
N GLN A 82 5.49 -8.61 -40.24
CA GLN A 82 4.51 -8.28 -41.28
C GLN A 82 3.05 -8.31 -40.77
N GLY A 83 2.84 -8.73 -39.52
CA GLY A 83 1.54 -8.84 -38.89
C GLY A 83 0.77 -10.11 -39.26
N ASP A 84 1.43 -11.08 -39.87
CA ASP A 84 0.87 -12.40 -40.16
C ASP A 84 0.96 -13.29 -38.90
N ASP A 85 -0.14 -13.97 -38.56
CA ASP A 85 -0.19 -14.89 -37.42
C ASP A 85 0.40 -16.26 -37.81
N PRO A 86 1.55 -16.68 -37.24
CA PRO A 86 2.18 -17.96 -37.57
C PRO A 86 1.33 -19.17 -37.20
N THR A 87 0.32 -19.00 -36.33
CA THR A 87 -0.58 -20.07 -35.91
C THR A 87 -1.67 -20.38 -36.94
N GLU A 88 -1.91 -19.49 -37.91
CA GLU A 88 -2.87 -19.70 -39.01
C GLU A 88 -2.24 -20.36 -40.25
N ASN A 89 -0.91 -20.47 -40.30
CA ASN A 89 -0.23 -21.16 -41.39
C ASN A 89 -0.27 -22.68 -41.17
N GLU A 90 -1.02 -23.42 -42.01
CA GLU A 90 -1.25 -24.87 -41.87
C GLU A 90 0.04 -25.71 -41.85
N GLU A 91 1.13 -25.27 -42.50
CA GLU A 91 2.41 -26.00 -42.48
C GLU A 91 3.20 -25.79 -41.17
N GLN A 92 2.86 -24.75 -40.39
CA GLN A 92 3.55 -24.36 -39.16
C GLN A 92 2.63 -24.44 -37.91
N ALA A 93 1.34 -24.70 -38.11
CA ALA A 93 0.37 -24.84 -37.03
C ALA A 93 0.66 -26.11 -36.21
N THR A 94 0.82 -25.95 -34.89
CA THR A 94 0.86 -27.09 -33.98
C THR A 94 -0.49 -27.82 -34.03
N ALA A 95 -0.50 -29.09 -34.42
CA ALA A 95 -1.69 -29.93 -34.64
C ALA A 95 -2.63 -30.03 -33.41
N ALA A 96 -3.41 -28.98 -33.16
CA ALA A 96 -4.31 -28.85 -32.03
C ALA A 96 -5.75 -28.79 -32.53
N GLY A 97 -6.49 -29.88 -32.36
CA GLY A 97 -7.96 -29.89 -32.43
C GLY A 97 -8.55 -30.32 -33.77
N GLU A 98 -8.42 -31.59 -34.13
CA GLU A 98 -9.31 -32.17 -35.14
C GLU A 98 -10.77 -32.20 -34.65
N ASP A 99 -11.67 -32.03 -35.61
CA ASP A 99 -13.11 -31.74 -35.51
C ASP A 99 -13.98 -32.86 -34.88
N SER A 100 -13.39 -33.87 -34.24
CA SER A 100 -14.07 -35.09 -33.75
C SER A 100 -14.15 -35.24 -32.22
N GLY A 101 -13.94 -34.16 -31.47
CA GLY A 101 -14.13 -34.17 -30.02
C GLY A 101 -15.60 -34.04 -29.60
N SER A 102 -16.09 -34.87 -28.67
CA SER A 102 -17.47 -34.80 -28.15
C SER A 102 -17.76 -33.58 -27.25
N SER A 103 -16.86 -32.60 -27.22
CA SER A 103 -16.99 -31.37 -26.43
C SER A 103 -17.58 -30.26 -27.30
N PRO A 104 -18.56 -29.48 -26.82
CA PRO A 104 -19.07 -28.32 -27.56
C PRO A 104 -17.96 -27.28 -27.75
N ILE A 105 -17.44 -27.18 -28.98
CA ILE A 105 -16.40 -26.22 -29.39
C ILE A 105 -16.98 -24.83 -29.70
N ALA A 106 -18.31 -24.66 -29.64
CA ALA A 106 -18.99 -23.40 -29.87
C ALA A 106 -20.01 -23.11 -28.78
N ILE A 107 -19.55 -22.75 -27.58
CA ILE A 107 -20.38 -22.04 -26.60
C ILE A 107 -20.16 -20.55 -26.85
N GLY A 108 -21.20 -19.87 -27.33
CA GLY A 108 -21.14 -18.45 -27.69
C GLY A 108 -20.61 -17.57 -26.56
N SER A 109 -19.86 -16.54 -26.93
CA SER A 109 -19.35 -15.55 -25.99
C SER A 109 -20.50 -14.75 -25.35
N ILE A 110 -20.47 -14.62 -24.02
CA ILE A 110 -21.38 -13.73 -23.30
C ILE A 110 -20.77 -12.33 -23.33
N ALA A 111 -21.21 -11.48 -24.26
CA ALA A 111 -20.84 -10.07 -24.29
C ALA A 111 -21.70 -9.29 -23.28
N ARG A 112 -21.05 -8.59 -22.34
CA ARG A 112 -21.72 -7.62 -21.46
C ARG A 112 -21.91 -6.30 -22.21
N ALA A 113 -23.11 -6.05 -22.70
CA ALA A 113 -23.49 -4.79 -23.35
C ALA A 113 -23.90 -3.72 -22.32
N GLY A 114 -22.97 -3.23 -21.51
CA GLY A 114 -23.21 -2.13 -20.57
C GLY A 114 -21.95 -1.30 -20.35
N ALA A 115 -22.12 0.02 -20.18
CA ALA A 115 -21.03 0.91 -19.83
C ALA A 115 -20.40 0.45 -18.50
N GLN A 116 -19.12 0.09 -18.51
CA GLN A 116 -18.36 -0.13 -17.28
C GLN A 116 -17.72 1.19 -16.88
N THR A 117 -18.15 1.73 -15.75
CA THR A 117 -17.43 2.80 -15.07
C THR A 117 -16.36 2.15 -14.21
N ILE A 118 -15.12 2.09 -14.71
CA ILE A 118 -13.95 1.83 -13.88
C ILE A 118 -13.64 3.17 -13.21
N ALA A 119 -13.77 3.25 -11.88
CA ALA A 119 -13.30 4.41 -11.14
C ALA A 119 -11.77 4.48 -11.30
N ALA A 120 -11.28 5.49 -12.03
CA ALA A 120 -9.86 5.76 -12.16
C ALA A 120 -9.53 7.04 -11.39
N THR A 121 -8.63 6.94 -10.42
CA THR A 121 -8.07 8.09 -9.71
C THR A 121 -6.85 8.60 -10.48
N SER A 122 -6.96 9.79 -11.09
CA SER A 122 -5.85 10.46 -11.75
C SER A 122 -5.11 11.34 -10.74
N PHE A 123 -3.84 11.06 -10.48
CA PHE A 123 -2.98 11.90 -9.63
C PHE A 123 -1.93 12.60 -10.49
N ASP A 124 -2.05 13.92 -10.65
CA ASP A 124 -1.06 14.75 -11.32
C ASP A 124 -0.08 15.30 -10.27
N THR A 125 1.18 14.86 -10.35
CA THR A 125 2.24 15.35 -9.46
C THR A 125 3.08 16.46 -10.07
N SER A 126 2.89 16.80 -11.36
CA SER A 126 3.74 17.71 -12.16
C SER A 126 4.07 19.04 -11.48
N GLY A 127 3.10 19.60 -10.76
CA GLY A 127 3.24 20.84 -9.99
C GLY A 127 4.21 20.74 -8.80
N LEU A 128 4.37 19.55 -8.21
CA LEU A 128 5.32 19.30 -7.12
C LEU A 128 6.76 19.11 -7.64
N GLN A 129 6.98 18.49 -8.81
CA GLN A 129 8.35 18.41 -9.38
C GLN A 129 8.86 19.78 -9.82
N ALA A 130 7.97 20.69 -10.25
CA ALA A 130 8.34 22.07 -10.54
C ALA A 130 8.84 22.84 -9.30
N GLN A 131 8.48 22.39 -8.10
CA GLN A 131 8.98 22.92 -6.82
C GLN A 131 10.33 22.30 -6.40
N GLY A 132 10.92 21.44 -7.24
CA GLY A 132 12.18 20.76 -6.94
C GLY A 132 12.05 19.53 -6.03
N LEU A 133 10.83 19.05 -5.77
CA LEU A 133 10.59 17.81 -5.04
C LEU A 133 10.83 16.61 -5.97
N THR A 134 11.55 15.62 -5.44
CA THR A 134 11.68 14.32 -6.12
C THR A 134 10.35 13.57 -6.12
N SER A 135 10.19 12.62 -7.05
CA SER A 135 9.00 11.76 -7.09
C SER A 135 8.75 11.02 -5.78
N THR A 136 9.79 10.61 -5.07
CA THR A 136 9.66 9.95 -3.76
C THR A 136 9.13 10.93 -2.71
N GLN A 137 9.64 12.15 -2.66
CA GLN A 137 9.18 13.18 -1.71
C GLN A 137 7.74 13.60 -1.98
N SER A 138 7.35 13.76 -3.25
CA SER A 138 5.99 14.11 -3.61
C SER A 138 5.02 13.00 -3.25
N LEU A 139 5.38 11.72 -3.49
CA LEU A 139 4.55 10.58 -3.09
C LEU A 139 4.42 10.45 -1.57
N THR A 140 5.50 10.62 -0.82
CA THR A 140 5.44 10.56 0.65
C THR A 140 4.59 11.69 1.25
N LEU A 141 4.68 12.90 0.71
CA LEU A 141 3.85 14.01 1.14
C LEU A 141 2.37 13.76 0.81
N LEU A 142 2.10 13.19 -0.37
CA LEU A 142 0.74 12.84 -0.78
C LEU A 142 0.16 11.73 0.10
N GLU A 143 0.94 10.70 0.43
CA GLU A 143 0.55 9.64 1.38
C GLU A 143 0.20 10.22 2.75
N PHE A 144 1.02 11.15 3.26
CA PHE A 144 0.76 11.81 4.53
C PHE A 144 -0.52 12.66 4.51
N LEU A 145 -0.80 13.35 3.41
CA LEU A 145 -2.00 14.19 3.20
C LEU A 145 -3.25 13.39 2.79
N ALA A 146 -3.11 12.12 2.43
CA ALA A 146 -4.20 11.24 2.05
C ALA A 146 -4.58 10.26 3.16
N ASN A 147 -3.77 10.20 4.23
CA ASN A 147 -3.92 9.27 5.34
C ASN A 147 -3.58 9.96 6.68
N SER A 148 -3.86 11.26 6.79
CA SER A 148 -3.80 11.99 8.04
C SER A 148 -4.98 11.58 8.92
N ASP A 149 -4.75 11.47 10.23
CA ASP A 149 -5.83 11.26 11.18
C ASP A 149 -6.54 12.61 11.45
N PRO A 150 -7.86 12.62 11.68
CA PRO A 150 -8.57 13.84 12.04
C PRO A 150 -7.99 14.40 13.34
N THR A 151 -7.69 15.69 13.33
CA THR A 151 -7.18 16.40 14.50
C THR A 151 -8.33 17.07 15.23
N ILE A 152 -8.45 16.80 16.53
CA ILE A 152 -9.39 17.47 17.43
C ILE A 152 -8.68 18.61 18.14
N THR A 153 -9.29 19.80 18.13
CA THR A 153 -8.84 20.97 18.86
C THR A 153 -9.98 21.56 19.69
N SER A 154 -9.64 22.29 20.74
CA SER A 154 -10.59 23.05 21.54
C SER A 154 -9.88 24.26 22.14
N GLU A 155 -10.62 25.34 22.35
CA GLU A 155 -10.11 26.53 23.06
C GLU A 155 -9.90 26.24 24.55
N GLU A 156 -10.71 25.36 25.15
CA GLU A 156 -10.62 25.00 26.57
C GLU A 156 -11.10 23.56 26.80
N LEU A 157 -10.18 22.66 27.15
CA LEU A 157 -10.50 21.25 27.47
C LEU A 157 -10.82 21.02 28.96
N VAL A 158 -10.50 21.99 29.82
CA VAL A 158 -10.62 21.86 31.27
C VAL A 158 -11.07 23.20 31.83
N GLY A 159 -12.14 23.19 32.62
CA GLY A 159 -12.63 24.36 33.35
C GLY A 159 -13.05 23.96 34.76
N PHE A 160 -13.06 24.93 35.68
CA PHE A 160 -13.52 24.74 37.05
C PHE A 160 -14.82 25.49 37.27
N ALA A 161 -15.89 24.76 37.57
CA ALA A 161 -17.12 25.37 38.09
C ALA A 161 -16.95 25.58 39.60
N ILE A 162 -17.42 26.71 40.09
CA ILE A 162 -17.31 27.10 41.51
C ILE A 162 -18.70 27.47 41.98
N GLU A 163 -19.14 26.93 43.11
CA GLU A 163 -20.44 27.28 43.68
C GLU A 163 -20.52 28.75 44.08
N ALA A 164 -21.72 29.30 43.98
CA ALA A 164 -22.05 30.59 44.55
C ALA A 164 -22.34 30.43 46.06
N GLY A 165 -21.89 31.39 46.86
CA GLY A 165 -21.97 31.31 48.32
C GLY A 165 -21.74 32.65 48.99
N SER A 166 -21.03 32.64 50.12
CA SER A 166 -20.67 33.85 50.84
C SER A 166 -19.19 33.84 51.25
N ASN A 167 -18.56 35.01 51.18
CA ASN A 167 -17.21 35.23 51.65
C ASN A 167 -17.15 35.24 53.19
N GLN A 168 -15.94 35.12 53.76
CA GLN A 168 -15.73 35.17 55.22
C GLN A 168 -16.20 36.48 55.87
N ASP A 169 -16.28 37.58 55.11
CA ASP A 169 -16.77 38.87 55.57
C ASP A 169 -18.31 39.00 55.49
N GLY A 170 -19.00 37.94 55.06
CA GLY A 170 -20.45 37.88 54.91
C GLY A 170 -20.98 38.54 53.63
N SER A 171 -20.10 38.96 52.71
CA SER A 171 -20.51 39.40 51.37
C SER A 171 -20.85 38.20 50.47
N ASP A 172 -21.70 38.42 49.47
CA ASP A 172 -22.04 37.38 48.49
C ASP A 172 -20.84 37.04 47.60
N PHE A 173 -20.68 35.75 47.29
CA PHE A 173 -19.71 35.23 46.34
C PHE A 173 -20.46 34.64 45.15
N GLU A 174 -20.28 35.22 43.97
CA GLU A 174 -21.07 34.83 42.78
C GLU A 174 -20.68 33.46 42.18
N GLY A 175 -19.46 32.97 42.46
CA GLY A 175 -18.98 31.70 41.89
C GLY A 175 -18.83 31.69 40.37
N VAL A 176 -18.74 30.50 39.79
CA VAL A 176 -18.72 30.21 38.35
C VAL A 176 -19.65 29.02 38.10
N SER A 177 -20.93 29.29 37.90
CA SER A 177 -21.97 28.25 37.83
C SER A 177 -22.18 27.64 36.44
N SER A 178 -21.55 28.20 35.40
CA SER A 178 -21.67 27.67 34.04
C SER A 178 -20.35 27.73 33.29
N LEU A 179 -20.04 26.64 32.59
CA LEU A 179 -18.92 26.52 31.68
C LEU A 179 -19.46 26.17 30.30
N SER A 180 -18.80 26.65 29.26
CA SER A 180 -19.12 26.30 27.88
C SER A 180 -17.88 26.27 27.05
N GLY A 181 -17.88 25.46 26.01
CA GLY A 181 -16.80 25.43 25.04
C GLY A 181 -17.22 24.85 23.72
N GLN A 182 -16.26 24.83 22.80
CA GLN A 182 -16.42 24.33 21.45
C GLN A 182 -15.32 23.31 21.18
N LEU A 183 -15.71 22.13 20.71
CA LEU A 183 -14.80 21.18 20.08
C LEU A 183 -14.82 21.42 18.57
N THR A 184 -13.66 21.58 17.98
CA THR A 184 -13.48 21.65 16.54
C THR A 184 -12.66 20.46 16.09
N ALA A 185 -12.99 19.91 14.92
CA ALA A 185 -12.20 18.86 14.30
C ALA A 185 -11.85 19.30 12.88
N ALA A 186 -10.66 18.93 12.44
CA ALA A 186 -10.19 19.14 11.10
C ALA A 186 -9.66 17.81 10.56
N ASP A 187 -10.12 17.46 9.37
CA ASP A 187 -9.66 16.32 8.60
C ASP A 187 -9.09 16.89 7.29
N LEU A 188 -7.81 16.63 7.02
CA LEU A 188 -7.13 17.21 5.86
C LEU A 188 -7.52 16.50 4.55
N GLU A 189 -7.94 15.24 4.64
CA GLU A 189 -8.42 14.43 3.52
C GLU A 189 -9.82 14.87 3.10
N PHE A 190 -10.65 15.25 4.07
CA PHE A 190 -12.06 15.60 3.88
C PHE A 190 -12.40 17.01 4.40
N PRO A 191 -11.74 18.08 3.90
CA PRO A 191 -11.86 19.43 4.45
C PRO A 191 -13.23 20.08 4.25
N SER A 192 -14.08 19.49 3.39
CA SER A 192 -15.43 19.97 3.11
C SER A 192 -16.53 19.06 3.65
N GLU A 193 -16.19 17.98 4.35
CA GLU A 193 -17.21 17.14 4.98
C GLU A 193 -17.68 17.73 6.30
N SER A 194 -18.98 17.52 6.58
CA SER A 194 -19.55 17.90 7.86
C SER A 194 -19.19 16.85 8.90
N LEU A 195 -18.26 17.18 9.79
CA LEU A 195 -17.95 16.36 10.96
C LEU A 195 -19.09 16.47 11.98
N VAL A 196 -19.47 15.34 12.58
CA VAL A 196 -20.55 15.25 13.56
C VAL A 196 -20.00 14.68 14.85
N TRP A 197 -20.28 15.36 15.95
CA TRP A 197 -19.89 14.93 17.28
C TRP A 197 -20.95 14.06 17.93
N ASN A 198 -20.52 13.02 18.66
CA ASN A 198 -21.41 12.18 19.43
C ASN A 198 -20.84 11.94 20.84
N LEU A 199 -21.69 12.11 21.85
CA LEU A 199 -21.32 11.84 23.23
C LEU A 199 -21.40 10.33 23.48
N LEU A 200 -20.29 9.73 23.92
CA LEU A 200 -20.21 8.28 24.14
C LEU A 200 -20.64 7.87 25.56
N SER A 201 -20.29 8.68 26.55
CA SER A 201 -20.55 8.40 27.97
C SER A 201 -20.48 9.67 28.81
N GLN A 202 -21.11 9.63 29.97
CA GLN A 202 -21.02 10.65 31.02
C GLN A 202 -20.78 9.95 32.37
N PRO A 203 -20.19 10.63 33.37
CA PRO A 203 -20.13 10.11 34.73
C PRO A 203 -21.52 9.81 35.27
N ASP A 204 -21.69 8.67 35.95
CA ASP A 204 -22.99 8.23 36.48
C ASP A 204 -23.53 9.18 37.57
N ASN A 205 -22.64 9.89 38.26
CA ASN A 205 -22.94 10.85 39.32
C ASN A 205 -23.05 12.30 38.82
N LEU A 206 -23.06 12.55 37.51
CA LEU A 206 -23.07 13.92 36.99
C LEU A 206 -24.26 14.74 37.49
N ASP A 207 -25.46 14.13 37.52
CA ASP A 207 -26.71 14.78 37.93
C ASP A 207 -26.73 15.20 39.41
N ASP A 208 -25.83 14.64 40.24
CA ASP A 208 -25.67 15.03 41.64
C ASP A 208 -25.05 16.43 41.77
N TYR A 209 -24.30 16.87 40.75
CA TYR A 209 -23.51 18.11 40.79
C TYR A 209 -23.94 19.14 39.75
N GLY A 210 -24.55 18.72 38.63
CA GLY A 210 -24.93 19.64 37.58
C GLY A 210 -25.54 18.96 36.36
N THR A 211 -25.60 19.69 35.26
CA THR A 211 -26.10 19.18 33.99
C THR A 211 -25.09 19.49 32.89
N PHE A 212 -24.69 18.46 32.15
CA PHE A 212 -23.87 18.61 30.95
C PHE A 212 -24.72 18.42 29.70
N THR A 213 -24.59 19.34 28.75
CA THR A 213 -25.20 19.26 27.43
C THR A 213 -24.10 19.24 26.37
N PHE A 214 -24.29 18.40 25.35
CA PHE A 214 -23.35 18.24 24.25
C PHE A 214 -24.12 18.20 22.93
N GLN A 215 -23.71 19.05 21.99
CA GLN A 215 -24.39 19.23 20.71
C GLN A 215 -23.59 18.57 19.58
N PRO A 216 -24.26 18.13 18.49
CA PRO A 216 -23.58 17.48 17.36
C PRO A 216 -22.58 18.37 16.61
N ASP A 217 -22.65 19.69 16.80
CA ASP A 217 -21.69 20.66 16.25
C ASP A 217 -20.47 20.87 17.16
N GLY A 218 -20.37 20.15 18.28
CA GLY A 218 -19.25 20.20 19.23
C GLY A 218 -19.40 21.27 20.31
N GLN A 219 -20.51 22.03 20.34
CA GLN A 219 -20.80 22.92 21.45
C GLN A 219 -21.16 22.12 22.69
N TRP A 220 -20.56 22.48 23.81
CA TRP A 220 -20.84 21.86 25.10
C TRP A 220 -21.10 22.90 26.18
N THR A 221 -21.91 22.54 27.17
CA THR A 221 -22.19 23.38 28.33
C THR A 221 -22.28 22.50 29.57
N PHE A 222 -21.69 22.96 30.66
CA PHE A 222 -21.90 22.42 32.00
C PHE A 222 -22.54 23.49 32.87
N VAL A 223 -23.61 23.16 33.58
CA VAL A 223 -24.26 24.04 34.55
C VAL A 223 -24.22 23.36 35.91
N LEU A 224 -23.52 23.97 36.86
CA LEU A 224 -23.44 23.53 38.24
C LEU A 224 -24.81 23.72 38.92
N ASN A 225 -25.27 22.69 39.63
CA ASN A 225 -26.48 22.76 40.44
C ASN A 225 -26.15 23.27 41.84
N ASN A 226 -26.18 24.59 42.02
CA ASN A 226 -25.87 25.23 43.30
C ASN A 226 -26.84 24.84 44.43
N ASP A 227 -28.06 24.40 44.10
CA ASP A 227 -29.06 23.98 45.09
C ASP A 227 -28.85 22.53 45.56
N SER A 228 -27.88 21.80 44.98
CA SER A 228 -27.56 20.44 45.39
C SER A 228 -26.91 20.42 46.77
N SER A 229 -27.46 19.62 47.69
CA SER A 229 -26.85 19.41 49.01
C SER A 229 -25.46 18.76 48.94
N LEU A 230 -25.16 18.07 47.84
CA LEU A 230 -23.84 17.48 47.62
C LEU A 230 -22.82 18.53 47.18
N VAL A 231 -23.23 19.50 46.35
CA VAL A 231 -22.41 20.67 45.97
C VAL A 231 -22.13 21.52 47.21
N GLN A 232 -23.17 21.83 47.99
CA GLN A 232 -23.07 22.61 49.24
C GLN A 232 -22.22 21.93 50.33
N ALA A 233 -21.92 20.64 50.19
CA ALA A 233 -21.08 19.89 51.13
C ALA A 233 -19.60 19.87 50.71
N LEU A 234 -19.26 20.35 49.51
CA LEU A 234 -17.89 20.44 49.03
C LEU A 234 -17.15 21.58 49.75
N ASN A 235 -15.89 21.35 50.05
CA ASN A 235 -14.98 22.37 50.53
C ASN A 235 -14.20 22.98 49.37
N VAL A 236 -13.60 24.14 49.62
CA VAL A 236 -12.64 24.76 48.69
C VAL A 236 -11.54 23.74 48.35
N GLU A 237 -11.24 23.60 47.05
CA GLU A 237 -10.28 22.64 46.47
C GLU A 237 -10.73 21.16 46.42
N ASP A 238 -11.96 20.82 46.84
CA ASP A 238 -12.49 19.48 46.59
C ASP A 238 -12.67 19.26 45.07
N VAL A 239 -12.19 18.11 44.59
CA VAL A 239 -12.31 17.70 43.18
C VAL A 239 -13.34 16.58 43.07
N VAL A 240 -14.36 16.79 42.25
CA VAL A 240 -15.32 15.76 41.90
C VAL A 240 -14.76 14.97 40.70
N PRO A 241 -14.69 13.63 40.78
CA PRO A 241 -14.18 12.78 39.70
C PRO A 241 -15.11 12.70 38.50
#